data_AF-A0A1X2AAK0-F1
#
_entry.id   AF-A0A1X2AAK0-F1
#
_cell.length_a   1.000
_cell.length_b   1.000
_cell.length_c   1.000
_cell.angle_alpha   90.00
_cell.angle_beta   90.00
_cell.angle_gamma   90.00
#
_symmetry.space_group_name_H-M   'P 1'
#
loop_
_entity.id
_entity.type
_entity.pdbx_description
1 polymer ?
#
loop_
_entity_poly.entity_id
_entity_poly.type
_entity_poly.pdbx_seq_one_letter_code
_entity_poly.pdbx_strand_id
1 'polypeptide(L)'
;MIEDAHLYRRIALLEHQVRLLSERLGVPCPTFGSDVGATASGVLEGGVPSEVVALARSGNAIAAIKLFRELTGAGLREAKEVVDSL
;
A
#
# COMPACT_ATOMS: atom_id res chain seq x y z
N MET A 1 -4.85 21.53 -19.01
CA MET A 1 -4.53 21.57 -17.56
C MET A 1 -5.74 21.79 -16.65
N ILE A 2 -6.97 22.00 -17.17
CA ILE A 2 -8.19 22.14 -16.34
C ILE A 2 -8.85 20.78 -16.05
N GLU A 3 -8.78 19.84 -17.01
CA GLU A 3 -9.29 18.47 -16.85
C GLU A 3 -8.67 17.72 -15.67
N ASP A 4 -7.37 17.91 -15.45
CA ASP A 4 -6.64 17.30 -14.33
C ASP A 4 -7.21 17.76 -12.98
N ALA A 5 -7.48 19.07 -12.83
CA ALA A 5 -8.02 19.63 -11.58
C ALA A 5 -9.41 19.08 -11.25
N HIS A 6 -10.26 18.87 -12.25
CA HIS A 6 -11.58 18.26 -12.06
C HIS A 6 -11.48 16.78 -11.68
N LEU A 7 -10.56 16.05 -12.32
CA LEU A 7 -10.30 14.64 -12.01
C LEU A 7 -9.78 14.49 -10.58
N TYR A 8 -8.78 15.27 -10.18
CA TYR A 8 -8.24 15.24 -8.82
C TYR A 8 -9.28 15.60 -7.77
N ARG A 9 -10.13 16.61 -8.03
CA ARG A 9 -11.23 16.96 -7.14
C ARG A 9 -12.24 15.82 -6.99
N ARG A 10 -12.52 15.11 -8.08
CA ARG A 10 -13.43 13.96 -8.07
C ARG A 10 -12.81 12.76 -7.32
N ILE A 11 -11.53 12.50 -7.50
CA ILE A 11 -10.79 11.45 -6.77
C ILE A 11 -10.83 11.75 -5.26
N ALA A 12 -10.51 12.97 -4.83
CA ALA A 12 -10.52 13.34 -3.42
C ALA A 12 -11.90 13.13 -2.75
N LEU A 13 -12.98 13.45 -3.48
CA LEU A 13 -14.34 13.22 -2.98
C LEU A 13 -14.66 11.73 -2.86
N LEU A 14 -14.21 10.91 -3.81
CA LEU A 14 -14.39 9.46 -3.75
C LEU A 14 -13.63 8.86 -2.57
N GLU A 15 -12.36 9.23 -2.36
CA GLU A 15 -11.57 8.76 -1.21
C GLU A 15 -12.26 9.10 0.13
N HIS A 16 -12.78 10.33 0.26
CA HIS A 16 -13.54 10.73 1.44
C HIS A 16 -14.81 9.90 1.64
N GLN A 17 -15.56 9.62 0.58
CA GLN A 17 -16.78 8.81 0.65
C GLN A 17 -16.50 7.37 1.06
N VAL A 18 -15.42 6.77 0.55
CA VAL A 18 -15.05 5.40 0.91
C VAL A 18 -14.65 5.32 2.38
N ARG A 19 -13.95 6.33 2.93
CA ARG A 19 -13.68 6.41 4.38
C ARG A 19 -14.97 6.41 5.20
N LEU A 20 -15.93 7.26 4.85
CA LEU A 20 -17.21 7.35 5.55
C LEU A 20 -18.00 6.02 5.50
N LEU A 21 -17.94 5.32 4.38
CA LEU A 21 -18.57 3.99 4.25
C LEU A 21 -17.86 2.95 5.10
N SER A 22 -16.52 2.95 5.09
CA SER A 22 -15.68 2.05 5.88
C SER A 22 -15.97 2.18 7.38
N GLU A 23 -16.01 3.41 7.88
CA GLU A 23 -16.35 3.74 9.27
C GLU A 23 -17.73 3.24 9.66
N ARG A 24 -18.73 3.46 8.80
CA ARG A 24 -20.12 3.05 9.05
C ARG A 24 -20.30 1.54 9.06
N LEU A 25 -19.54 0.83 8.24
CA LEU A 25 -19.58 -0.63 8.13
C LEU A 25 -18.65 -1.33 9.14
N GLY A 26 -17.85 -0.57 9.90
CA GLY A 26 -16.89 -1.11 10.86
C GLY A 26 -15.78 -1.93 10.21
N VAL A 27 -15.51 -1.71 8.92
CA VAL A 27 -14.43 -2.39 8.19
C VAL A 27 -13.16 -1.54 8.21
N PRO A 28 -11.96 -2.15 8.26
CA PRO A 28 -10.70 -1.42 8.21
C PRO A 28 -10.61 -0.58 6.94
N CYS A 29 -10.31 0.71 7.10
CA CYS A 29 -10.19 1.64 5.97
C CYS A 29 -9.04 1.21 5.05
N PRO A 30 -9.25 1.15 3.73
CA PRO A 30 -8.14 1.00 2.80
C PRO A 30 -7.25 2.24 2.87
N THR A 31 -5.94 2.04 2.77
CA THR A 31 -4.96 3.12 2.67
C THR A 31 -5.08 3.77 1.29
N PHE A 32 -5.38 5.06 1.23
CA PHE A 32 -5.36 5.84 -0.01
C PHE A 32 -4.01 6.53 -0.20
N GLY A 33 -3.73 6.95 -1.44
CA GLY A 33 -2.49 7.68 -1.77
C GLY A 33 -2.37 9.03 -1.05
N SER A 34 -3.49 9.60 -0.59
CA SER A 34 -3.52 10.83 0.20
C SER A 34 -3.03 10.64 1.66
N ASP A 35 -2.74 9.41 2.07
CA ASP A 35 -2.54 9.00 3.47
C ASP A 35 -1.05 8.92 3.81
N VAL A 36 -0.20 9.12 2.80
CA VAL A 36 1.25 9.17 2.89
C VAL A 36 1.66 10.37 3.76
N GLY A 37 1.52 10.20 5.08
CA GLY A 37 1.83 11.22 6.09
C GLY A 37 0.97 11.18 7.36
N ALA A 38 -0.21 10.55 7.35
CA ALA A 38 -1.18 10.62 8.46
C ALA A 38 -1.27 9.32 9.31
N THR A 39 -0.12 8.89 9.84
CA THR A 39 0.07 8.04 11.03
C THR A 39 -0.46 6.59 11.10
N ALA A 40 0.35 5.77 11.77
CA ALA A 40 0.12 4.42 12.31
C ALA A 40 0.05 3.26 11.32
N SER A 41 1.21 2.92 10.72
CA SER A 41 1.48 1.55 10.29
C SER A 41 2.87 1.12 10.74
N GLY A 42 2.97 0.72 12.00
CA GLY A 42 4.12 -0.01 12.53
C GLY A 42 4.19 -1.48 12.07
N VAL A 43 3.40 -1.88 11.07
CA VAL A 43 3.36 -3.27 10.55
C VAL A 43 3.70 -3.33 9.05
N LEU A 44 3.74 -2.18 8.37
CA LEU A 44 4.02 -2.11 6.94
C LEU A 44 4.81 -0.84 6.62
N GLU A 45 6.14 -0.97 6.53
CA GLU A 45 6.97 0.08 5.94
C GLU A 45 6.63 0.17 4.45
N GLY A 46 6.04 1.28 4.03
CA GLY A 46 5.77 1.56 2.61
C GLY A 46 4.77 0.62 1.92
N GLY A 47 3.84 0.00 2.65
CA GLY A 47 2.89 -0.97 2.08
C GLY A 47 3.45 -2.39 1.93
N VAL A 48 4.65 -2.64 2.44
CA VAL A 48 5.28 -3.96 2.46
C VAL A 48 5.10 -4.59 3.84
N PRO A 49 4.63 -5.84 3.95
CA PRO A 49 4.52 -6.52 5.23
C PRO A 49 5.89 -6.57 5.95
N SER A 50 5.92 -6.28 7.25
CA SER A 50 7.16 -6.24 8.05
C SER A 50 8.01 -7.52 7.97
N GLU A 51 7.38 -8.68 7.76
CA GLU A 51 8.06 -9.96 7.56
C GLU A 51 8.85 -10.02 6.25
N VAL A 52 8.31 -9.45 5.18
CA VAL A 52 9.01 -9.32 3.89
C VAL A 52 10.21 -8.37 4.03
N VAL A 53 10.02 -7.26 4.75
CA VAL A 53 11.10 -6.31 5.05
C VAL A 53 12.22 -6.97 5.85
N ALA A 54 11.88 -7.75 6.87
CA ALA A 54 12.86 -8.48 7.67
C ALA A 54 13.65 -9.50 6.84
N LEU A 55 12.98 -10.24 5.95
CA LEU A 55 13.61 -11.18 5.02
C LEU A 55 14.50 -10.49 3.97
N ALA A 56 14.08 -9.33 3.46
CA ALA A 56 14.88 -8.54 2.54
C ALA A 56 16.16 -8.04 3.23
N ARG A 57 16.03 -7.44 4.42
CA ARG A 57 17.16 -6.95 5.23
C ARG A 57 18.10 -8.05 5.71
N SER A 58 17.59 -9.28 5.89
CA SER A 58 18.42 -10.43 6.25
C SER A 58 19.18 -11.03 5.05
N GLY A 59 19.12 -10.42 3.87
CA GLY A 59 19.75 -10.91 2.64
C GLY A 59 19.01 -12.06 1.95
N ASN A 60 17.80 -12.40 2.41
CA ASN A 60 16.98 -13.50 1.87
C ASN A 60 15.97 -12.97 0.83
N ALA A 61 16.45 -12.25 -0.18
CA ALA A 61 15.60 -11.60 -1.19
C ALA A 61 14.62 -12.55 -1.88
N ILE A 62 15.01 -13.80 -2.15
CA ILE A 62 14.12 -14.79 -2.78
C ILE A 62 12.93 -15.15 -1.87
N ALA A 63 13.16 -15.28 -0.56
CA ALA A 63 12.10 -15.57 0.41
C ALA A 63 11.18 -14.36 0.57
N ALA A 64 11.75 -13.15 0.61
CA ALA A 64 10.99 -11.91 0.65
C ALA A 64 10.06 -11.76 -0.57
N ILE A 65 10.58 -12.00 -1.78
CA ILE A 65 9.79 -11.93 -3.03
C ILE A 65 8.67 -12.98 -3.03
N LYS A 66 8.94 -14.20 -2.57
CA LYS A 66 7.91 -15.25 -2.48
C LYS A 66 6.79 -14.85 -1.53
N LEU A 67 7.16 -14.45 -0.32
CA LEU A 67 6.21 -14.06 0.72
C LEU A 67 5.39 -12.83 0.28
N PHE A 68 6.02 -11.84 -0.35
CA PHE A 68 5.34 -10.66 -0.87
C PHE A 68 4.28 -11.04 -1.91
N ARG A 69 4.60 -11.95 -2.83
CA ARG A 69 3.66 -12.42 -3.86
C ARG A 69 2.50 -13.23 -3.29
N GLU A 70 2.75 -14.04 -2.27
CA GLU A 70 1.70 -14.82 -1.60
C GLU A 70 0.73 -13.92 -0.83
N LEU A 71 1.24 -12.86 -0.20
CA LEU A 71 0.43 -11.93 0.59
C LEU A 71 -0.33 -10.90 -0.26
N THR A 72 0.28 -10.42 -1.35
CA THR A 72 -0.28 -9.32 -2.15
C THR A 72 -0.86 -9.75 -3.50
N GLY A 73 -0.53 -10.97 -3.97
CA GLY A 73 -0.86 -11.42 -5.31
C GLY A 73 -0.03 -10.75 -6.42
N ALA A 74 0.99 -9.96 -6.07
CA ALA A 74 1.78 -9.19 -7.01
C ALA A 74 2.53 -10.05 -8.05
N GLY A 75 2.78 -9.45 -9.22
CA GLY A 75 3.60 -10.05 -10.26
C GLY A 75 5.05 -10.23 -9.81
N LEU A 76 5.79 -11.14 -10.46
CA LEU A 76 7.21 -11.38 -10.12
C LEU A 76 8.08 -10.11 -10.26
N ARG A 77 7.79 -9.29 -11.27
CA ARG A 77 8.49 -8.02 -11.50
C ARG A 77 8.23 -7.03 -10.38
N GLU A 78 6.96 -6.78 -10.05
CA GLU A 78 6.55 -5.85 -8.99
C GLU A 78 7.12 -6.28 -7.64
N ALA A 79 7.03 -7.57 -7.31
CA ALA A 79 7.58 -8.10 -6.06
C ALA A 79 9.10 -7.93 -5.96
N LYS A 80 9.82 -8.08 -7.08
CA LYS A 80 11.26 -7.83 -7.12
C LYS A 80 11.57 -6.35 -6.95
N GLU A 81 10.91 -5.47 -7.69
CA GLU A 81 11.14 -4.02 -7.60
C GLU A 81 10.91 -3.50 -6.18
N VAL A 82 9.88 -4.00 -5.50
CA VAL A 82 9.60 -3.68 -4.11
C VAL A 82 10.72 -4.19 -3.20
N VAL A 83 11.11 -5.46 -3.30
CA VAL A 83 12.15 -6.04 -2.44
C VAL A 83 13.53 -5.43 -2.68
N ASP A 84 13.88 -5.09 -3.92
CA ASP A 84 15.14 -4.43 -4.28
C ASP A 84 15.21 -2.97 -3.76
N SER A 85 14.07 -2.38 -3.40
CA SER A 85 13.97 -1.01 -2.86
C SER A 85 14.07 -0.92 -1.32
N LEU A 86 14.11 -2.06 -0.62
CA LEU A 86 14.16 -2.19 0.85
C LEU A 86 15.59 -2.31 1.39
#